data_AF-A0A7S0MPT2-F1
#
_entry.id   AF-A0A7S0MPT2-F1
#
_cell.length_a   1.000
_cell.length_b   1.000
_cell.length_c   1.000
_cell.angle_alpha   90.00
_cell.angle_beta   90.00
_cell.angle_gamma   90.00
#
_symmetry.space_group_name_H-M   'P 1'
#
loop_
_entity.id
_entity.type
_entity.pdbx_description
1 polymer ?
#
loop_
_entity_poly.entity_id
_entity_poly.type
_entity_poly.pdbx_seq_one_letter_code
_entity_poly.pdbx_strand_id
1 'polypeptide(L)'
;FGCQQACLDDFAYQNIELACNLLEVCGRFLYRTRATHQRTRNMLETMLRLKNVKNLDNRLDTMVENAYCLCRPPERAARSKKKVRTAEEEYVRHLLFSRLSRHTLEDVKKQLRKLPWDTCEGYVVKSLLKVHKCKYNQVYLLASLVSGLAAYHQALAVHLVDDLLSEMRTLLHAGDFGRQQRLLSLVKLLGELYNDLVVDSHVVFDALYTFLSPGSDAAGPMPDPPSDCFRIRLVC
;
A
#
# COMPACT_ATOMS: atom_id res chain seq x y z
N PHE A 1 -33.22 24.35 -5.21
CA PHE A 1 -32.87 24.29 -3.77
C PHE A 1 -34.10 24.29 -2.86
N GLY A 2 -35.17 25.03 -3.14
CA GLY A 2 -36.38 25.02 -2.28
C GLY A 2 -37.02 23.64 -2.07
N CYS A 3 -37.08 22.80 -3.12
CA CYS A 3 -37.58 21.42 -3.00
C CYS A 3 -36.71 20.53 -2.11
N GLN A 4 -35.38 20.58 -2.25
CA GLN A 4 -34.46 19.82 -1.39
C GLN A 4 -34.46 20.31 0.05
N GLN A 5 -34.62 21.61 0.26
CA GLN A 5 -34.72 22.17 1.61
C GLN A 5 -36.01 21.73 2.29
N ALA A 6 -37.14 21.73 1.58
CA ALA A 6 -38.40 21.17 2.07
C ALA A 6 -38.29 19.66 2.42
N CYS A 7 -37.53 18.88 1.63
CA CYS A 7 -37.26 17.46 1.94
C CYS A 7 -36.35 17.26 3.17
N LEU A 8 -35.52 18.25 3.53
CA LEU A 8 -34.68 18.22 4.72
C LEU A 8 -35.43 18.72 5.96
N ASP A 9 -36.36 19.64 5.79
CA ASP A 9 -37.22 20.15 6.85
C ASP A 9 -38.21 19.08 7.33
N ASP A 10 -38.80 18.30 6.41
CA ASP A 10 -39.57 17.10 6.72
C ASP A 10 -38.81 15.82 6.33
N PHE A 11 -37.88 15.41 7.18
CA PHE A 11 -37.01 14.25 6.94
C PHE A 11 -37.75 12.92 7.24
N ALA A 12 -38.77 12.63 6.43
CA ALA A 12 -39.54 11.38 6.38
C ALA A 12 -38.98 10.41 5.33
N TYR A 13 -39.38 9.12 5.39
CA TYR A 13 -38.86 8.04 4.53
C TYR A 13 -38.79 8.42 3.04
N GLN A 14 -39.91 8.88 2.48
CA GLN A 14 -40.01 9.23 1.05
C GLN A 14 -39.13 10.43 0.67
N ASN A 15 -39.01 11.39 1.57
CA ASN A 15 -38.22 12.61 1.36
C ASN A 15 -36.71 12.33 1.37
N ILE A 16 -36.28 11.34 2.16
CA ILE A 16 -34.89 10.86 2.17
C ILE A 16 -34.53 10.23 0.82
N GLU A 17 -35.40 9.37 0.28
CA GLU A 17 -35.17 8.72 -1.01
C GLU A 17 -35.15 9.74 -2.17
N LEU A 18 -36.09 10.68 -2.19
CA LEU A 18 -36.15 11.76 -3.18
C LEU A 18 -34.89 12.64 -3.13
N ALA A 19 -34.43 13.01 -1.93
CA ALA A 19 -33.23 13.81 -1.75
C ALA A 19 -31.95 13.05 -2.21
N CYS A 20 -31.83 11.77 -1.86
CA CYS A 20 -30.70 10.93 -2.26
C CYS A 20 -30.66 10.73 -3.78
N ASN A 21 -31.78 10.34 -4.40
CA ASN A 21 -31.88 10.14 -5.85
C ASN A 21 -31.51 11.41 -6.64
N LEU A 22 -31.95 12.59 -6.18
CA LEU A 22 -31.59 13.85 -6.81
C LEU A 22 -30.09 14.16 -6.68
N LEU A 23 -29.50 13.91 -5.51
CA LEU A 23 -28.07 14.10 -5.27
C LEU A 23 -27.20 13.11 -6.05
N GLU A 24 -27.66 11.89 -6.27
CA GLU A 24 -26.96 10.91 -7.11
C GLU A 24 -26.82 11.38 -8.56
N VAL A 25 -27.87 12.01 -9.12
CA VAL A 25 -27.88 12.47 -10.51
C VAL A 25 -27.13 13.78 -10.69
N CYS A 26 -27.42 14.80 -9.88
CA CYS A 26 -26.91 16.16 -10.11
C CYS A 26 -25.95 16.69 -9.02
N GLY A 27 -25.80 15.97 -7.90
CA GLY A 27 -25.07 16.46 -6.74
C GLY A 27 -23.58 16.70 -7.00
N ARG A 28 -22.93 15.87 -7.84
CA ARG A 28 -21.53 16.09 -8.25
C ARG A 28 -21.32 17.36 -9.08
N PHE A 29 -22.29 17.70 -9.94
CA PHE A 29 -22.25 18.92 -10.75
C PHE A 29 -22.47 20.15 -9.87
N LEU A 30 -23.46 20.10 -8.98
CA LEU A 30 -23.78 21.16 -8.03
C LEU A 30 -22.63 21.42 -7.04
N TYR A 31 -21.97 20.36 -6.58
CA TYR A 31 -20.82 20.47 -5.70
C TYR A 31 -19.57 21.02 -6.39
N ARG A 32 -19.37 20.83 -7.70
CA ARG A 32 -18.17 21.36 -8.40
C ARG A 32 -18.33 22.78 -8.91
N THR A 33 -19.56 23.27 -9.00
CA THR A 33 -19.86 24.59 -9.54
C THR A 33 -19.72 25.66 -8.45
N ARG A 34 -18.86 26.67 -8.67
CA ARG A 34 -18.55 27.71 -7.66
C ARG A 34 -19.78 28.41 -7.09
N ALA A 35 -20.78 28.68 -7.93
CA ALA A 35 -22.02 29.35 -7.51
C ALA A 35 -22.91 28.51 -6.56
N THR A 36 -22.87 27.19 -6.67
CA THR A 36 -23.73 26.26 -5.90
C THR A 36 -22.98 25.42 -4.89
N HIS A 37 -21.64 25.47 -4.88
CA HIS A 37 -20.77 24.67 -4.04
C HIS A 37 -21.11 24.80 -2.55
N GLN A 38 -21.11 26.03 -2.02
CA GLN A 38 -21.34 26.28 -0.60
C GLN A 38 -22.72 25.81 -0.14
N ARG A 39 -23.75 26.02 -0.97
CA ARG A 39 -25.11 25.58 -0.68
C ARG A 39 -25.23 24.05 -0.66
N THR A 40 -24.64 23.39 -1.66
CA THR A 40 -24.65 21.92 -1.75
C THR A 40 -23.84 21.29 -0.61
N ARG A 41 -22.72 21.89 -0.22
CA ARG A 41 -21.91 21.45 0.92
C ARG A 41 -22.68 21.53 2.23
N ASN A 42 -23.28 22.67 2.55
CA ASN A 42 -24.07 22.84 3.78
C ASN A 42 -25.25 21.84 3.82
N MET A 43 -25.85 21.57 2.67
CA MET A 43 -26.95 20.61 2.53
C MET A 43 -26.51 19.16 2.80
N LEU A 44 -25.37 18.74 2.25
CA LEU A 44 -24.77 17.43 2.52
C LEU A 44 -24.36 17.26 3.99
N GLU A 45 -23.82 18.30 4.62
CA GLU A 45 -23.49 18.31 6.05
C GLU A 45 -24.74 18.19 6.93
N THR A 46 -25.83 18.87 6.55
CA THR A 46 -27.13 18.77 7.24
C THR A 46 -27.73 17.37 7.12
N MET A 47 -27.65 16.76 5.94
CA MET A 47 -28.14 15.40 5.68
C MET A 47 -27.40 14.34 6.53
N LEU A 48 -26.07 14.45 6.66
CA LEU A 48 -25.28 13.58 7.56
C LEU A 48 -25.60 13.81 9.03
N ARG A 49 -25.85 15.05 9.44
CA ARG A 49 -26.25 15.33 10.83
C ARG A 49 -27.62 14.73 11.14
N LEU A 50 -28.59 14.86 10.23
CA LEU A 50 -29.93 14.28 10.40
C LEU A 50 -29.91 12.75 10.41
N LYS A 51 -29.04 12.13 9.60
CA LYS A 51 -28.75 10.69 9.64
C LYS A 51 -28.41 10.21 11.06
N ASN A 52 -27.46 10.90 11.71
CA ASN A 52 -26.98 10.53 13.05
C ASN A 52 -27.98 10.81 14.18
N VAL A 53 -28.89 11.78 13.99
CA VAL A 53 -29.88 12.14 15.02
C VAL A 53 -31.13 11.26 14.92
N LYS A 54 -31.53 10.87 13.71
CA LYS A 54 -32.79 10.13 13.49
C LYS A 54 -32.66 8.59 13.56
N ASN A 55 -31.45 8.04 13.77
CA ASN A 55 -31.20 6.59 13.83
C ASN A 55 -31.98 5.81 12.76
N LEU A 56 -31.66 6.11 11.50
CA LEU A 56 -32.36 5.55 10.34
C LEU A 56 -32.16 4.03 10.23
N ASP A 57 -33.10 3.36 9.55
CA ASP A 57 -32.92 1.97 9.15
C ASP A 57 -31.68 1.82 8.23
N ASN A 58 -31.01 0.67 8.33
CA ASN A 58 -29.71 0.38 7.73
C ASN A 58 -29.68 0.64 6.21
N ARG A 59 -30.82 0.41 5.53
CA ARG A 59 -31.00 0.72 4.10
C ARG A 59 -30.90 2.23 3.81
N LEU A 60 -31.65 3.06 4.54
CA LEU A 60 -31.66 4.51 4.34
C LEU A 60 -30.32 5.11 4.73
N ASP A 61 -29.71 4.56 5.79
CA ASP A 61 -28.39 4.96 6.26
C ASP A 61 -27.33 4.79 5.18
N THR A 62 -27.30 3.61 4.56
CA THR A 62 -26.41 3.28 3.44
C THR A 62 -26.65 4.18 2.23
N MET A 63 -27.90 4.49 1.92
CA MET A 63 -28.28 5.34 0.78
C MET A 63 -27.81 6.79 0.95
N VAL A 64 -27.92 7.34 2.17
CA VAL A 64 -27.40 8.67 2.50
C VAL A 64 -25.87 8.72 2.37
N GLU A 65 -25.16 7.69 2.85
CA GLU A 65 -23.70 7.61 2.72
C GLU A 65 -23.25 7.50 1.27
N ASN A 66 -23.94 6.70 0.46
CA ASN A 66 -23.63 6.56 -0.97
C ASN A 66 -23.82 7.89 -1.72
N ALA A 67 -24.96 8.56 -1.53
CA ALA A 67 -25.23 9.86 -2.12
C ALA A 67 -24.18 10.91 -1.69
N TYR A 68 -23.78 10.90 -0.42
CA TYR A 68 -22.72 11.77 0.10
C TYR A 68 -21.37 11.51 -0.59
N CYS A 69 -20.93 10.24 -0.63
CA CYS A 69 -19.68 9.83 -1.26
C CYS A 69 -19.65 10.11 -2.76
N LEU A 70 -20.80 10.04 -3.45
CA LEU A 70 -20.91 10.36 -4.87
C LEU A 70 -20.75 11.86 -5.13
N CYS A 71 -21.34 12.71 -4.28
CA CYS A 71 -21.26 14.16 -4.39
C CYS A 71 -19.87 14.69 -4.02
N ARG A 72 -19.33 14.19 -2.90
CA ARG A 72 -18.00 14.49 -2.39
C ARG A 72 -17.17 13.20 -2.46
N PRO A 73 -16.64 12.85 -3.64
CA PRO A 73 -15.73 11.72 -3.74
C PRO A 73 -14.61 11.93 -2.71
N PRO A 74 -14.26 10.90 -1.93
CA PRO A 74 -13.15 10.99 -0.98
C PRO A 74 -11.95 11.52 -1.73
N GLU A 75 -11.12 12.33 -1.06
CA GLU A 75 -9.87 12.82 -1.64
C GLU A 75 -9.03 11.61 -2.05
N ARG A 76 -9.19 11.17 -3.31
CA ARG A 76 -8.30 10.21 -3.92
C ARG A 76 -6.97 10.92 -3.89
N ALA A 77 -6.04 10.38 -3.09
CA ALA A 77 -4.66 10.84 -3.04
C ALA A 77 -4.26 11.20 -4.47
N ALA A 78 -4.02 12.49 -4.71
CA ALA A 78 -3.77 13.02 -6.04
C ALA A 78 -2.86 12.06 -6.76
N ARG A 79 -3.28 11.52 -7.92
CA ARG A 79 -2.50 10.58 -8.74
C ARG A 79 -1.07 11.07 -8.70
N SER A 80 -0.22 10.39 -7.93
CA SER A 80 1.11 10.91 -7.60
C SER A 80 1.77 11.24 -8.93
N LYS A 81 2.17 12.51 -9.15
CA LYS A 81 2.88 12.91 -10.37
C LYS A 81 3.90 11.83 -10.67
N LYS A 82 3.88 11.27 -11.90
CA LYS A 82 4.74 10.16 -12.29
C LYS A 82 6.17 10.60 -11.94
N LYS A 83 6.76 9.97 -10.93
CA LYS A 83 8.07 10.35 -10.39
C LYS A 83 9.03 10.43 -11.59
N VAL A 84 9.66 11.59 -11.80
CA VAL A 84 10.66 11.76 -12.87
C VAL A 84 11.81 10.82 -12.53
N ARG A 85 12.17 9.96 -13.46
CA ARG A 85 13.22 8.94 -13.32
C ARG A 85 14.23 9.14 -14.44
N THR A 86 15.49 8.85 -14.16
CA THR A 86 16.52 8.80 -15.20
C THR A 86 16.29 7.58 -16.09
N ALA A 87 16.87 7.58 -17.30
CA ALA A 87 16.76 6.46 -18.22
C ALA A 87 17.33 5.15 -17.63
N GLU A 88 18.41 5.25 -16.86
CA GLU A 88 19.06 4.13 -16.16
C GLU A 88 18.12 3.51 -15.12
N GLU A 89 17.48 4.34 -14.30
CA GLU A 89 16.49 3.88 -13.32
C GLU A 89 15.30 3.17 -13.98
N GLU A 90 14.79 3.70 -15.09
CA GLU A 90 13.70 3.06 -15.83
C GLU A 90 14.12 1.74 -16.46
N TYR A 91 15.36 1.65 -16.95
CA TYR A 91 15.93 0.43 -17.48
C TYR A 91 16.06 -0.68 -16.42
N VAL A 92 16.60 -0.37 -15.23
CA VAL A 92 16.67 -1.32 -14.11
C VAL A 92 15.28 -1.85 -13.76
N ARG A 93 14.28 -0.96 -13.69
CA ARG A 93 12.89 -1.38 -13.41
C ARG A 93 12.33 -2.28 -14.50
N HIS A 94 12.58 -1.96 -15.76
CA HIS A 94 12.13 -2.78 -16.88
C HIS A 94 12.76 -4.18 -16.82
N LEU A 95 14.05 -4.28 -16.50
CA LEU A 95 14.74 -5.55 -16.31
C LEU A 95 14.13 -6.38 -15.17
N LEU A 96 13.94 -5.77 -13.99
CA LEU A 96 13.49 -6.48 -12.80
C LEU A 96 11.99 -6.84 -12.82
N PHE A 97 11.11 -5.94 -13.28
CA PHE A 97 9.66 -6.11 -13.14
C PHE A 97 8.96 -6.57 -14.41
N SER A 98 9.54 -6.34 -15.60
CA SER A 98 8.90 -6.70 -16.88
C SER A 98 9.59 -7.87 -17.57
N ARG A 99 10.94 -7.90 -17.56
CA ARG A 99 11.71 -8.90 -18.30
C ARG A 99 12.11 -10.12 -17.47
N LEU A 100 12.14 -10.03 -16.14
CA LEU A 100 12.59 -11.12 -15.28
C LEU A 100 11.64 -12.32 -15.36
N SER A 101 12.18 -13.45 -15.83
CA SER A 101 11.50 -14.74 -15.91
C SER A 101 12.54 -15.84 -15.80
N ARG A 102 12.11 -17.09 -15.60
CA ARG A 102 13.01 -18.25 -15.51
C ARG A 102 13.93 -18.39 -16.73
N HIS A 103 13.43 -18.08 -17.92
CA HIS A 103 14.19 -18.21 -19.17
C HIS A 103 15.13 -17.03 -19.45
N THR A 104 14.81 -15.85 -18.91
CA THR A 104 15.54 -14.60 -19.18
C THR A 104 16.49 -14.22 -18.04
N LEU A 105 16.59 -15.04 -16.99
CA LEU A 105 17.41 -14.76 -15.80
C LEU A 105 18.87 -14.49 -16.14
N GLU A 106 19.49 -15.34 -16.96
CA GLU A 106 20.89 -15.20 -17.36
C GLU A 106 21.14 -13.94 -18.20
N ASP A 107 20.19 -13.58 -19.06
CA ASP A 107 20.30 -12.37 -19.87
C ASP A 107 20.14 -11.11 -19.02
N VAL A 108 19.17 -11.11 -18.09
CA VAL A 108 18.98 -10.01 -17.14
C VAL A 108 20.22 -9.85 -16.26
N LYS A 109 20.79 -10.95 -15.75
CA LYS A 109 22.05 -10.96 -14.99
C LYS A 109 23.22 -10.39 -15.81
N LYS A 110 23.36 -10.77 -17.08
CA LYS A 110 24.37 -10.20 -17.99
C LYS A 110 24.18 -8.70 -18.19
N GLN A 111 22.93 -8.23 -18.33
CA GLN A 111 22.63 -6.82 -18.53
C GLN A 111 22.90 -5.99 -17.27
N LEU A 112 22.50 -6.48 -16.09
CA LEU A 112 22.74 -5.78 -14.82
C LEU A 112 24.23 -5.66 -14.48
N ARG A 113 25.06 -6.65 -14.85
CA ARG A 113 26.52 -6.56 -14.70
C ARG A 113 27.16 -5.42 -15.50
N LYS A 114 26.54 -4.98 -16.59
CA LYS A 114 27.06 -3.93 -17.47
C LYS A 114 26.67 -2.51 -17.02
N LEU A 115 25.91 -2.39 -15.95
CA LEU A 115 25.49 -1.08 -15.43
C LEU A 115 26.66 -0.36 -14.75
N PRO A 116 26.63 0.98 -14.71
CA PRO A 116 27.56 1.77 -13.89
C PRO A 116 27.18 1.61 -12.40
N TRP A 117 27.77 0.62 -11.73
CA TRP A 117 27.43 0.26 -10.35
C TRP A 117 27.69 1.37 -9.34
N ASP A 118 28.75 2.17 -9.52
CA ASP A 118 29.09 3.28 -8.61
C ASP A 118 27.93 4.27 -8.39
N THR A 119 27.11 4.50 -9.42
CA THR A 119 25.96 5.41 -9.37
C THR A 119 24.64 4.66 -9.15
N CYS A 120 24.52 3.45 -9.69
CA CYS A 120 23.25 2.72 -9.75
C CYS A 120 22.99 1.78 -8.58
N GLU A 121 24.01 1.37 -7.82
CA GLU A 121 23.90 0.32 -6.78
C GLU A 121 22.75 0.58 -5.80
N GLY A 122 22.72 1.77 -5.19
CA GLY A 122 21.66 2.13 -4.25
C GLY A 122 20.25 2.11 -4.87
N TYR A 123 20.12 2.40 -6.17
CA TYR A 123 18.84 2.29 -6.86
C TYR A 123 18.45 0.84 -7.17
N VAL A 124 19.42 0.00 -7.49
CA VAL A 124 19.22 -1.44 -7.72
C VAL A 124 18.73 -2.08 -6.42
N VAL A 125 19.43 -1.85 -5.29
CA VAL A 125 19.01 -2.33 -3.96
C VAL A 125 17.59 -1.88 -3.64
N LYS A 126 17.30 -0.58 -3.76
CA LYS A 126 15.96 -0.01 -3.54
C LYS A 126 14.89 -0.55 -4.49
N SER A 127 15.27 -1.05 -5.66
CA SER A 127 14.36 -1.67 -6.61
C SER A 127 14.11 -3.13 -6.27
N LEU A 128 15.14 -3.87 -5.84
CA LEU A 128 15.02 -5.26 -5.36
C LEU A 128 14.11 -5.35 -4.13
N LEU A 129 14.15 -4.38 -3.22
CA LEU A 129 13.27 -4.32 -2.04
C LEU A 129 11.79 -4.07 -2.39
N LYS A 130 11.46 -3.67 -3.63
CA LYS A 130 10.06 -3.54 -4.07
C LYS A 130 9.48 -4.87 -4.54
N VAL A 131 9.72 -5.92 -3.76
CA VAL A 131 9.32 -7.31 -4.03
C VAL A 131 7.81 -7.43 -4.23
N HIS A 132 7.03 -6.66 -3.48
CA HIS A 132 5.57 -6.61 -3.58
C HIS A 132 5.02 -6.23 -4.97
N LYS A 133 5.87 -5.73 -5.89
CA LYS A 133 5.50 -5.45 -7.29
C LYS A 133 5.70 -6.65 -8.21
N CYS A 134 6.46 -7.66 -7.79
CA CYS A 134 6.67 -8.90 -8.50
C CYS A 134 5.56 -9.90 -8.17
N LYS A 135 5.43 -10.95 -9.00
CA LYS A 135 4.57 -12.08 -8.67
C LYS A 135 5.19 -12.84 -7.49
N TYR A 136 4.37 -13.19 -6.49
CA TYR A 136 4.82 -13.88 -5.28
C TYR A 136 5.59 -15.18 -5.59
N ASN A 137 5.13 -15.95 -6.57
CA ASN A 137 5.78 -17.20 -6.98
C ASN A 137 7.11 -16.99 -7.74
N GLN A 138 7.47 -15.75 -8.08
CA GLN A 138 8.69 -15.42 -8.82
C GLN A 138 9.74 -14.73 -7.95
N VAL A 139 9.51 -14.62 -6.63
CA VAL A 139 10.45 -13.96 -5.71
C VAL A 139 11.81 -14.67 -5.68
N TYR A 140 11.83 -16.00 -5.84
CA TYR A 140 13.08 -16.78 -5.93
C TYR A 140 14.00 -16.31 -7.06
N LEU A 141 13.45 -15.77 -8.17
CA LEU A 141 14.27 -15.26 -9.26
C LEU A 141 15.08 -14.02 -8.84
N LEU A 142 14.57 -13.24 -7.89
CA LEU A 142 15.31 -12.08 -7.36
C LEU A 142 16.48 -12.54 -6.49
N ALA A 143 16.28 -13.54 -5.63
CA ALA A 143 17.36 -14.11 -4.84
C ALA A 143 18.45 -14.72 -5.72
N SER A 144 18.07 -15.47 -6.75
CA SER A 144 19.02 -16.11 -7.67
C SER A 144 19.79 -15.07 -8.49
N LEU A 145 19.12 -13.98 -8.87
CA LEU A 145 19.77 -12.83 -9.51
C LEU A 145 20.79 -12.17 -8.57
N VAL A 146 20.44 -11.96 -7.30
CA VAL A 146 21.33 -11.36 -6.29
C VAL A 146 22.55 -12.26 -6.05
N SER A 147 22.34 -13.56 -5.82
CA SER A 147 23.42 -14.55 -5.66
C SER A 147 24.38 -14.53 -6.86
N GLY A 148 23.81 -14.48 -8.07
CA GLY A 148 24.60 -14.38 -9.29
C GLY A 148 25.36 -13.05 -9.47
N LEU A 149 24.85 -11.94 -8.92
CA LEU A 149 25.50 -10.62 -8.98
C LEU A 149 26.51 -10.40 -7.86
N ALA A 150 26.30 -11.00 -6.69
CA ALA A 150 27.18 -10.91 -5.52
C ALA A 150 28.62 -11.40 -5.82
N ALA A 151 28.76 -12.35 -6.75
CA ALA A 151 30.06 -12.81 -7.23
C ALA A 151 30.91 -11.71 -7.92
N TYR A 152 30.27 -10.67 -8.46
CA TYR A 152 30.93 -9.55 -9.14
C TYR A 152 30.90 -8.26 -8.30
N HIS A 153 29.84 -8.08 -7.51
CA HIS A 153 29.61 -6.92 -6.66
C HIS A 153 29.28 -7.38 -5.25
N GLN A 154 30.32 -7.61 -4.43
CA GLN A 154 30.16 -8.17 -3.08
C GLN A 154 29.37 -7.23 -2.15
N ALA A 155 29.51 -5.91 -2.32
CA ALA A 155 28.79 -4.91 -1.53
C ALA A 155 27.27 -4.99 -1.69
N LEU A 156 26.78 -5.40 -2.87
CA LEU A 156 25.36 -5.50 -3.19
C LEU A 156 24.60 -6.40 -2.22
N ALA A 157 25.13 -7.58 -1.92
CA ALA A 157 24.47 -8.55 -1.06
C ALA A 157 24.36 -8.01 0.38
N VAL A 158 25.45 -7.41 0.88
CA VAL A 158 25.48 -6.81 2.22
C VAL A 158 24.47 -5.67 2.32
N HIS A 159 24.53 -4.70 1.40
CA HIS A 159 23.60 -3.56 1.38
C HIS A 159 22.14 -3.98 1.22
N LEU A 160 21.87 -5.00 0.40
CA LEU A 160 20.51 -5.52 0.25
C LEU A 160 19.99 -6.14 1.53
N VAL A 161 20.78 -6.97 2.21
CA VAL A 161 20.37 -7.66 3.43
C VAL A 161 20.18 -6.65 4.57
N ASP A 162 21.08 -5.69 4.72
CA ASP A 162 20.96 -4.62 5.72
C ASP A 162 19.68 -3.80 5.53
N ASP A 163 19.44 -3.32 4.30
CA ASP A 163 18.24 -2.55 3.99
C ASP A 163 16.95 -3.39 4.10
N LEU A 164 17.00 -4.68 3.74
CA LEU A 164 15.89 -5.62 3.87
C LEU A 164 15.48 -5.77 5.34
N LEU A 165 16.43 -6.08 6.23
CA LEU A 165 16.16 -6.26 7.66
C LEU A 165 15.68 -4.95 8.31
N SER A 166 16.28 -3.83 7.94
CA SER A 166 15.87 -2.50 8.40
C SER A 166 14.43 -2.15 7.98
N GLU A 167 14.09 -2.42 6.71
CA GLU A 167 12.74 -2.18 6.19
C GLU A 167 11.70 -3.12 6.84
N MET A 168 12.05 -4.38 7.08
CA MET A 168 11.20 -5.35 7.76
C MET A 168 10.87 -4.92 9.19
N ARG A 169 11.88 -4.47 9.96
CA ARG A 169 11.69 -3.91 11.31
C ARG A 169 10.80 -2.68 11.27
N THR A 170 11.06 -1.75 10.34
CA THR A 170 10.27 -0.52 10.21
C THR A 170 8.80 -0.81 9.89
N LEU A 171 8.53 -1.77 9.00
CA LEU A 171 7.17 -2.16 8.65
C LEU A 171 6.46 -2.91 9.79
N LEU A 172 7.19 -3.73 10.55
CA LEU A 172 6.67 -4.41 11.72
C LEU A 172 6.24 -3.41 12.79
N HIS A 173 7.08 -2.42 13.09
CA HIS A 173 6.76 -1.38 14.09
C HIS A 173 5.63 -0.44 13.66
N ALA A 174 5.45 -0.22 12.35
CA ALA A 174 4.38 0.64 11.87
C ALA A 174 2.97 0.04 12.04
N GLY A 175 2.83 -1.29 12.02
CA GLY A 175 1.54 -1.97 12.19
C GLY A 175 0.47 -1.67 11.12
N ASP A 176 0.84 -1.01 10.01
CA ASP A 176 -0.10 -0.59 8.97
C ASP A 176 -0.67 -1.78 8.17
N PHE A 177 -1.97 -2.06 8.27
CA PHE A 177 -2.65 -3.13 7.51
C PHE A 177 -2.38 -3.05 6.00
N GLY A 178 -2.40 -1.84 5.42
CA GLY A 178 -2.14 -1.63 3.99
C GLY A 178 -0.71 -1.98 3.53
N ARG A 179 0.23 -2.17 4.47
CA ARG A 179 1.63 -2.51 4.17
C ARG A 179 2.00 -3.95 4.56
N GLN A 180 1.08 -4.72 5.14
CA GLN A 180 1.30 -6.12 5.51
C GLN A 180 1.70 -6.99 4.31
N GLN A 181 1.11 -6.78 3.13
CA GLN A 181 1.50 -7.51 1.91
C GLN A 181 2.96 -7.23 1.52
N ARG A 182 3.45 -6.00 1.73
CA ARG A 182 4.85 -5.65 1.47
C ARG A 182 5.75 -6.39 2.44
N LEU A 183 5.43 -6.40 3.74
CA LEU A 183 6.22 -7.11 4.74
C LEU A 183 6.29 -8.62 4.44
N LEU A 184 5.16 -9.26 4.13
CA LEU A 184 5.13 -10.67 3.71
C LEU A 184 6.02 -10.96 2.50
N SER A 185 6.05 -10.04 1.52
CA SER A 185 6.92 -10.20 0.35
C SER A 185 8.41 -10.08 0.68
N LEU A 186 8.79 -9.23 1.66
CA LEU A 186 10.17 -9.11 2.13
C LEU A 186 10.60 -10.32 2.93
N VAL A 187 9.74 -10.84 3.81
CA VAL A 187 9.99 -12.09 4.54
C VAL A 187 10.19 -13.25 3.57
N LYS A 188 9.35 -13.34 2.53
CA LYS A 188 9.53 -14.32 1.47
C LYS A 188 10.89 -14.16 0.78
N LEU A 189 11.30 -12.92 0.46
CA LEU A 189 12.62 -12.67 -0.13
C LEU A 189 13.75 -13.11 0.81
N LEU A 190 13.66 -12.85 2.12
CA LEU A 190 14.66 -13.31 3.10
C LEU A 190 14.82 -14.83 3.05
N GLY A 191 13.71 -15.58 3.00
CA GLY A 191 13.74 -17.04 2.88
C GLY A 191 14.38 -17.51 1.57
N GLU A 192 14.10 -16.84 0.45
CA GLU A 192 14.76 -17.18 -0.82
C GLU A 192 16.25 -16.83 -0.84
N LEU A 193 16.66 -15.73 -0.18
CA LEU A 193 18.07 -15.37 -0.04
C LEU A 193 18.85 -16.40 0.79
N TYR A 194 18.21 -17.01 1.79
CA TYR A 194 18.77 -18.16 2.50
C TYR A 194 18.91 -19.39 1.58
N ASN A 195 17.87 -19.71 0.80
CA ASN A 195 17.91 -20.84 -0.15
C ASN A 195 19.05 -20.71 -1.18
N ASP A 196 19.32 -19.49 -1.66
CA ASP A 196 20.39 -19.20 -2.63
C ASP A 196 21.75 -18.90 -1.98
N LEU A 197 21.91 -19.20 -0.68
CA LEU A 197 23.15 -19.07 0.10
C LEU A 197 23.73 -17.64 0.12
N VAL A 198 22.87 -16.64 -0.01
CA VAL A 198 23.27 -15.22 0.15
C VAL A 198 23.33 -14.84 1.62
N VAL A 199 22.52 -15.50 2.45
CA VAL A 199 22.34 -15.20 3.88
C VAL A 199 22.48 -16.48 4.69
N ASP A 200 23.19 -16.38 5.82
CA ASP A 200 23.36 -17.49 6.76
C ASP A 200 22.12 -17.72 7.64
N SER A 201 22.02 -18.92 8.22
CA SER A 201 20.90 -19.30 9.08
C SER A 201 20.72 -18.38 10.30
N HIS A 202 21.81 -17.84 10.86
CA HIS A 202 21.73 -16.98 12.05
C HIS A 202 20.88 -15.72 11.80
N VAL A 203 21.01 -15.11 10.61
CA VAL A 203 20.23 -13.92 10.23
C VAL A 203 18.74 -14.24 10.12
N VAL A 204 18.40 -15.42 9.60
CA VAL A 204 17.00 -15.87 9.51
C VAL A 204 16.42 -16.07 10.90
N PHE A 205 17.15 -16.74 11.80
CA PHE A 205 16.70 -16.93 13.17
C PHE A 205 16.55 -15.59 13.91
N ASP A 206 17.50 -14.67 13.77
CA ASP A 206 17.40 -13.33 14.36
C ASP A 206 16.18 -12.55 13.87
N ALA A 207 15.84 -12.66 12.57
CA ALA A 207 14.64 -12.07 12.01
C ALA A 207 13.36 -12.70 12.60
N LEU A 208 13.32 -14.04 12.73
CA LEU A 208 12.20 -14.76 13.35
C LEU A 208 12.02 -14.37 14.83
N TYR A 209 13.12 -14.29 15.59
CA TYR A 209 13.09 -13.79 16.96
C TYR A 209 12.59 -12.35 17.03
N THR A 210 12.96 -11.50 16.07
CA THR A 210 12.45 -10.12 16.01
C THR A 210 10.94 -10.07 15.78
N PHE A 211 10.36 -10.96 14.97
CA PHE A 211 8.91 -11.03 14.77
C PHE A 211 8.16 -11.49 16.01
N LEU A 212 8.72 -12.46 16.73
CA LEU A 212 8.12 -13.06 17.92
C LEU A 212 8.33 -12.22 19.18
N SER A 213 9.39 -11.42 19.23
CA SER A 213 9.68 -10.58 20.39
C SER A 213 8.61 -9.48 20.50
N PRO A 214 7.92 -9.38 21.66
CA PRO A 214 7.03 -8.25 21.93
C PRO A 214 7.90 -6.99 21.89
N GLY A 215 7.46 -5.98 21.15
CA GLY A 215 8.14 -4.69 21.13
C GLY A 215 8.31 -4.20 22.57
N SER A 216 9.56 -3.95 22.98
CA SER A 216 9.92 -3.62 24.37
C SER A 216 8.99 -2.55 24.95
N ASP A 217 8.48 -2.81 26.16
CA ASP A 217 7.52 -2.01 26.95
C ASP A 217 7.92 -0.53 27.19
N ALA A 218 9.07 -0.09 26.69
CA ALA A 218 9.61 1.25 26.92
C ALA A 218 8.92 2.37 26.11
N ALA A 219 8.03 2.06 25.15
CA ALA A 219 7.51 3.07 24.20
C ALA A 219 5.99 3.04 23.92
N GLY A 220 5.15 2.71 24.91
CA GLY A 220 3.68 2.88 24.79
C GLY A 220 2.92 1.64 24.30
N PRO A 221 1.58 1.75 24.13
CA PRO A 221 0.61 0.71 24.46
C PRO A 221 0.81 -0.57 23.65
N MET A 222 0.70 -1.69 24.37
CA MET A 222 0.72 -3.10 23.92
C MET A 222 0.84 -3.30 22.40
N PRO A 223 1.99 -3.80 21.90
CA PRO A 223 2.38 -3.69 20.49
C PRO A 223 1.48 -4.43 19.50
N ASP A 224 0.65 -5.38 19.97
CA ASP A 224 -0.33 -6.05 19.12
C ASP A 224 -1.64 -6.28 19.92
N PRO A 225 -2.82 -5.91 19.40
CA PRO A 225 -4.08 -6.23 20.04
C PRO A 225 -4.29 -7.75 20.08
N PRO A 226 -5.03 -8.29 21.05
CA PRO A 226 -5.19 -9.74 21.26
C PRO A 226 -5.81 -10.50 20.07
N SER A 227 -6.39 -9.79 19.11
CA SER A 227 -6.95 -10.35 17.86
C SER A 227 -5.97 -10.34 16.67
N ASP A 228 -4.81 -9.71 16.79
CA ASP A 228 -3.84 -9.60 15.69
C ASP A 228 -2.86 -10.78 15.68
N CYS A 229 -3.16 -11.78 14.85
CA CYS A 229 -2.30 -12.93 14.62
C CYS A 229 -1.31 -12.71 13.46
N PHE A 230 -1.08 -11.47 13.00
CA PHE A 230 -0.26 -11.21 11.83
C PHE A 230 1.20 -11.66 12.00
N ARG A 231 1.80 -11.48 13.18
CA ARG A 231 3.16 -11.95 13.47
C ARG A 231 3.34 -13.45 13.30
N ILE A 232 2.32 -14.23 13.66
CA ILE A 232 2.31 -15.69 13.46
C ILE A 232 2.38 -16.00 11.96
N ARG A 233 1.63 -15.25 11.13
CA ARG A 233 1.65 -15.38 9.65
C ARG A 233 2.98 -14.97 9.01
N LEU A 234 3.86 -14.24 9.71
CA LEU A 234 5.20 -13.93 9.22
C LEU A 234 6.17 -15.09 9.44
N VAL A 235 5.93 -15.90 10.48
CA VAL A 235 6.77 -17.04 10.84
C VAL A 235 6.40 -18.30 10.05
N CYS A 236 5.12 -18.46 9.72
CA CYS A 236 4.59 -19.57 8.92
C CYS A 236 4.76 -19.35 7.42
#